data_AF-S2E5F1-F1
#
_entry.id   AF-S2E5F1-F1
#
_cell.length_a   1.000
_cell.length_b   1.000
_cell.length_c   1.000
_cell.angle_alpha   90.00
_cell.angle_beta   90.00
_cell.angle_gamma   90.00
#
_symmetry.space_group_name_H-M   'P 1'
#
loop_
_entity.id
_entity.type
_entity.pdbx_description
1 polymer ?
#
loop_
_entity_poly.entity_id
_entity_poly.type
_entity_poly.pdbx_seq_one_letter_code
_entity_poly.pdbx_strand_id
1 'polypeptide(L)' 'MRYNCNSCKFHWEGWMDTFEQVLTHEKTHLKNKKIISMEMTS' A
#
# COMPACT_ATOMS: atom_id res chain seq x y z
N MET A 1 -12.55 -1.63 -12.48
CA MET A 1 -12.47 -0.95 -11.16
C MET A 1 -11.17 -0.15 -11.12
N ARG A 2 -11.15 0.98 -10.39
CA ARG A 2 -9.96 1.84 -10.28
C ARG A 2 -9.64 2.11 -8.82
N TYR A 3 -8.36 2.07 -8.47
CA TYR A 3 -7.83 2.39 -7.16
C TYR A 3 -6.61 3.29 -7.34
N ASN A 4 -6.51 4.36 -6.55
CA ASN A 4 -5.36 5.25 -6.52
C ASN A 4 -4.88 5.35 -5.08
N CYS A 5 -3.62 5.00 -4.82
CA CYS A 5 -3.06 5.15 -3.49
C CYS A 5 -2.87 6.63 -3.16
N ASN A 6 -3.25 7.03 -1.95
CA ASN A 6 -3.04 8.41 -1.49
C ASN A 6 -1.62 8.64 -0.93
N SER A 7 -0.94 7.56 -0.54
CA SER A 7 0.37 7.63 0.12
C SER A 7 1.54 7.58 -0.87
N CYS A 8 1.31 7.13 -2.11
CA CYS A 8 2.36 7.00 -3.12
C CYS A 8 1.78 7.01 -4.55
N LYS A 9 2.65 6.88 -5.55
CA LYS A 9 2.28 6.96 -6.98
C LYS A 9 1.65 5.67 -7.53
N PHE A 10 1.28 4.71 -6.69
CA PHE A 10 0.66 3.47 -7.14
C PHE A 10 -0.79 3.72 -7.56
N HIS A 11 -1.11 3.28 -8.77
CA HIS A 11 -2.45 3.26 -9.31
C HIS A 11 -2.75 1.86 -9.85
N TRP A 12 -3.99 1.44 -9.70
CA TRP A 12 -4.46 0.15 -10.18
C TRP A 12 -5.75 0.34 -10.96
N GLU A 13 -5.78 -0.22 -12.16
CA GLU A 13 -6.98 -0.30 -12.99
C GLU A 13 -7.13 -1.75 -13.46
N GLY A 14 -8.22 -2.40 -13.06
CA GLY A 14 -8.39 -3.82 -13.29
C GLY A 14 -9.74 -4.37 -12.89
N TRP A 15 -9.84 -5.70 -12.94
CA TRP A 15 -11.03 -6.48 -12.59
C TRP A 15 -10.89 -7.04 -11.17
N MET A 16 -11.95 -7.59 -10.59
CA MET A 16 -11.91 -8.11 -9.20
C MET A 16 -10.80 -9.15 -8.99
N ASP A 17 -10.48 -9.93 -10.03
CA ASP A 17 -9.39 -10.92 -10.03
C ASP A 17 -8.01 -10.31 -9.74
N THR A 18 -7.74 -9.07 -10.19
CA THR A 18 -6.45 -8.40 -9.97
C THR A 18 -6.43 -7.52 -8.72
N PHE A 19 -7.51 -7.52 -7.91
CA PHE A 19 -7.63 -6.68 -6.73
C PHE A 19 -6.68 -7.08 -5.59
N GLU A 20 -6.18 -8.31 -5.57
CA GLU A 20 -5.13 -8.75 -4.63
C GLU A 20 -3.85 -7.90 -4.71
N GLN A 21 -3.57 -7.28 -5.86
CA GLN A 21 -2.43 -6.37 -6.02
C GLN A 21 -2.61 -5.10 -5.18
N VAL A 22 -3.84 -4.60 -5.07
CA VAL A 22 -4.18 -3.45 -4.21
C VAL A 22 -4.03 -3.83 -2.74
N LEU A 23 -4.50 -5.01 -2.33
CA LEU A 23 -4.36 -5.48 -0.96
C LEU A 23 -2.89 -5.68 -0.56
N THR A 24 -2.09 -6.24 -1.46
CA THR A 24 -0.65 -6.42 -1.25
C THR A 24 0.07 -5.08 -1.15
N HIS A 25 -0.32 -4.12 -1.99
CA HIS A 25 0.20 -2.77 -1.95
C HIS A 25 -0.06 -2.09 -0.60
N GLU A 26 -1.29 -2.11 -0.09
CA GLU A 26 -1.64 -1.48 1.19
C GLU A 26 -0.90 -2.09 2.38
N LYS A 27 -0.65 -3.41 2.34
CA LYS A 27 0.16 -4.09 3.37
C LYS A 27 1.60 -3.56 3.42
N THR A 28 2.16 -3.15 2.28
CA THR A 28 3.51 -2.55 2.24
C THR A 28 3.54 -1.21 2.98
N HIS A 29 2.49 -0.38 2.86
CA HIS A 29 2.39 0.88 3.62
C HIS A 29 2.29 0.66 5.12
N LEU A 30 1.54 -0.35 5.56
CA LEU A 30 1.44 -0.68 6.98
C LEU A 30 2.78 -1.16 7.56
N LYS A 31 3.53 -1.97 6.79
CA LYS A 31 4.88 -2.40 7.19
C LYS A 31 5.84 -1.21 7.23
N ASN A 32 5.81 -0.34 6.23
CA ASN A 32 6.68 0.83 6.17
C ASN A 32 6.38 1.82 7.31
N LYS A 33 5.10 2.05 7.63
CA LYS A 33 4.69 2.89 8.77
C LYS A 33 5.20 2.33 10.09
N LYS A 34 5.16 1.01 10.28
CA LYS A 34 5.65 0.36 11.51
C LYS A 34 7.16 0.48 11.66
N ILE A 35 7.94 0.36 10.58
CA ILE A 35 9.40 0.51 10.62
C ILE A 35 9.80 1.95 10.97
N ILE A 36 9.21 2.95 10.31
CA ILE A 36 9.48 4.38 10.59
C ILE A 36 9.13 4.75 12.05
N SER A 37 8.10 4.12 12.62
CA SER A 37 7.70 4.36 14.01
C SER A 37 8.67 3.77 15.04
N MET A 38 9.48 2.77 14.67
CA MET A 38 10.44 2.10 15.56
C MET A 38 11.84 2.72 15.46
N GLU A 39 12.18 3.36 14.34
CA GLU A 39 13.47 4.04 14.12
C GLU A 39 13.55 5.44 14.74
N MET A 40 12.44 6.00 15.25
CA MET A 40 12.42 7.28 15.99
C MET A 40 12.57 7.13 17.52
N THR A 41 13.13 6.01 18.00
CA THR A 41 13.41 5.75 19.43
C THR A 41 14.79 5.11 19.64
N SER A 42 15.82 5.58 18.94
CA SER A 42 17.22 5.20 19.19
C SER A 42 18.13 6.41 19.23
#